data_AF-A0A963H1T1-F1
#
_entry.id   AF-A0A963H1T1-F1
#
_cell.length_a   1.000
_cell.length_b   1.000
_cell.length_c   1.000
_cell.angle_alpha   90.00
_cell.angle_beta   90.00
_cell.angle_gamma   90.00
#
_symmetry.space_group_name_H-M   'P 1'
#
loop_
_entity.id
_entity.type
_entity.pdbx_description
1 polymer ?
#
loop_
_entity_poly.entity_id
_entity_poly.type
_entity_poly.pdbx_seq_one_letter_code
_entity_poly.pdbx_strand_id
1 'polypeptide(L)'
;MSEKKKSEFSPICFRVSLEERAWLERNAGSMTVSAFIRWLIFGDDATPRKRRVKRPIKDYRILAQLFALIKQTQCWNNLNQIARGINSNTWIVTPETEKLLQEACKAIIEIRAMLMKALGLNESNDP
;
A
#
# COMPACT_ATOMS: atom_id res chain seq x y z
N MET A 1 12.94 -12.03 11.28
CA MET A 1 12.24 -11.27 12.34
C MET A 1 12.56 -9.80 12.13
N SER A 2 11.61 -8.99 11.65
CA SER A 2 11.85 -7.55 11.41
C SER A 2 12.06 -6.81 12.73
N GLU A 3 13.22 -6.18 12.87
CA GLU A 3 13.52 -5.26 13.98
C GLU A 3 12.50 -4.11 13.97
N LYS A 4 11.69 -4.04 15.02
CA LYS A 4 10.79 -2.89 15.22
C LYS A 4 11.68 -1.69 15.57
N LYS A 5 11.77 -0.71 14.67
CA LYS A 5 12.35 0.61 14.94
C LYS A 5 11.89 1.10 16.31
N LYS A 6 12.84 1.30 17.22
CA LYS A 6 12.59 1.75 18.58
C LYS A 6 11.94 3.15 18.50
N SER A 7 10.78 3.30 19.12
CA SER A 7 10.12 4.61 19.22
C SER A 7 11.06 5.57 19.94
N GLU A 8 11.41 6.68 19.28
CA GLU A 8 12.24 7.77 19.83
C GLU A 8 11.60 8.44 21.06
N PHE A 9 10.30 8.22 21.27
CA PHE A 9 9.55 8.82 22.38
C PHE A 9 9.34 7.81 23.51
N SER A 10 9.87 8.13 24.69
CA SER A 10 9.56 7.43 25.94
C SER A 10 8.14 7.76 26.42
N PRO A 11 7.35 6.77 26.90
CA PRO A 11 6.02 7.03 27.43
C PRO A 11 6.10 7.81 28.76
N ILE A 12 5.18 8.76 28.95
CA ILE A 12 4.97 9.43 30.24
C ILE A 12 3.91 8.62 31.00
N CYS A 13 4.25 8.16 32.20
CA CYS A 13 3.31 7.46 33.09
C CYS A 13 2.72 8.46 34.09
N PHE A 14 1.39 8.54 34.13
CA PHE A 14 0.65 9.39 35.06
C PHE A 14 -0.33 8.53 35.84
N ARG A 15 -0.34 8.65 37.17
CA ARG A 15 -1.31 7.94 38.02
C ARG A 15 -2.59 8.76 38.08
N VAL A 16 -3.70 8.13 37.77
CA VAL A 16 -5.05 8.72 37.84
C VAL A 16 -5.94 7.82 38.66
N SER A 17 -6.81 8.43 39.45
CA SER A 17 -7.97 7.76 40.04
C SER A 17 -8.97 7.34 38.96
N LEU A 18 -9.91 6.47 39.33
CA LEU A 18 -10.97 6.01 38.41
C LEU A 18 -11.88 7.17 37.97
N GLU A 19 -12.15 8.12 38.87
CA GLU A 19 -12.98 9.29 38.58
C GLU A 19 -12.32 10.23 37.58
N GLU A 20 -11.05 10.55 37.78
CA GLU A 20 -10.26 11.38 36.86
C GLU A 20 -10.15 10.73 35.49
N ARG A 21 -10.00 9.40 35.44
CA ARG A 21 -9.96 8.67 34.17
C ARG A 21 -11.30 8.74 33.43
N ALA A 22 -12.41 8.54 34.13
CA ALA A 22 -13.74 8.67 33.53
C ALA A 22 -14.00 10.10 33.03
N TRP A 23 -13.53 11.11 33.77
CA TRP A 23 -13.60 12.50 33.35
C TRP A 23 -12.78 12.74 32.06
N LEU A 24 -11.55 12.22 31.99
CA LEU A 24 -10.71 12.32 30.79
C LEU A 24 -11.34 11.63 29.57
N GLU A 25 -11.93 10.46 29.74
CA GLU A 25 -12.56 9.71 28.65
C GLU A 25 -13.82 10.41 28.12
N ARG A 26 -14.62 11.04 29.00
CA ARG A 26 -15.80 11.83 28.58
C ARG A 26 -15.40 13.11 27.82
N ASN A 27 -14.39 13.83 28.31
CA ASN A 27 -13.97 15.09 27.69
C ASN A 27 -13.10 14.91 26.44
N ALA A 28 -12.47 13.74 26.26
CA ALA A 28 -11.64 13.46 25.09
C ALA A 28 -12.43 13.39 23.76
N GLY A 29 -13.74 13.15 23.80
CA GLY A 29 -14.61 13.11 22.62
C GLY A 29 -14.10 12.13 21.55
N SER A 30 -13.71 12.66 20.38
CA SER A 30 -13.18 11.86 19.26
C SER A 30 -11.65 11.63 19.30
N MET A 31 -10.96 12.17 20.30
CA MET A 31 -9.51 12.05 20.47
C MET A 31 -9.16 10.89 21.40
N THR A 32 -7.94 10.37 21.31
CA THR A 32 -7.44 9.45 22.33
C THR A 32 -7.15 10.21 23.61
N VAL A 33 -7.31 9.58 24.79
CA VAL A 33 -7.01 10.21 26.09
C VAL A 33 -5.61 10.84 26.12
N SER A 34 -4.60 10.18 25.56
CA SER A 34 -3.24 10.73 25.48
C SER A 34 -3.11 11.95 24.56
N ALA A 35 -3.93 12.05 23.51
CA ALA A 35 -3.97 13.23 22.65
C ALA A 35 -4.70 14.38 23.33
N PHE A 36 -5.78 14.09 24.06
CA PHE A 36 -6.51 15.06 24.87
C PHE A 36 -5.65 15.63 26.02
N ILE A 37 -4.93 14.78 26.77
CA ILE A 37 -4.00 15.22 27.81
C ILE A 37 -2.90 16.12 27.22
N ARG A 38 -2.35 15.76 26.05
CA ARG A 38 -1.34 16.58 25.38
C ARG A 38 -1.91 17.95 24.99
N TRP A 39 -3.12 17.99 24.47
CA TRP A 39 -3.80 19.24 24.13
C TRP A 39 -4.03 20.13 25.36
N LEU A 40 -4.42 19.54 26.49
CA LEU A 40 -4.59 20.28 27.75
C LEU A 40 -3.26 20.89 28.26
N ILE A 41 -2.15 20.17 28.10
CA ILE A 41 -0.82 20.59 28.62
C ILE A 41 -0.12 21.59 27.69
N PHE A 42 -0.17 21.36 26.38
CA PHE A 42 0.62 22.11 25.39
C PHE A 42 -0.23 23.06 24.53
N GLY A 43 -1.56 23.05 24.66
CA GLY A 43 -2.47 23.94 23.94
C GLY A 43 -2.29 23.88 22.42
N ASP A 44 -2.38 25.04 21.78
CA ASP A 44 -2.19 25.22 20.33
C ASP A 44 -0.70 25.21 19.91
N ASP A 45 0.23 25.31 20.86
CA ASP A 45 1.68 25.21 20.63
C ASP A 45 2.16 23.76 20.51
N ALA A 46 1.26 22.79 20.70
CA ALA A 46 1.55 21.38 20.53
C ALA A 46 1.86 21.07 19.07
N THR A 47 3.12 20.74 18.75
CA THR A 47 3.49 20.28 17.40
C THR A 47 2.57 19.15 16.94
N PRO A 48 1.80 19.33 15.84
CA PRO A 48 0.87 18.31 15.38
C PRO A 48 1.66 17.05 15.04
N ARG A 49 1.42 15.95 15.77
CA ARG A 49 1.96 14.65 15.32
C ARG A 49 1.40 14.39 13.94
N LYS A 50 2.29 14.08 12.98
CA LYS A 50 1.89 13.57 11.66
C LYS A 50 0.88 12.45 11.88
N ARG A 51 -0.41 12.75 11.68
CA ARG A 51 -1.47 11.74 11.72
C ARG A 51 -1.04 10.76 10.66
N ARG A 52 -0.75 9.51 11.05
CA ARG A 52 -0.58 8.44 10.06
C ARG A 52 -1.96 8.31 9.44
N VAL A 53 -2.17 9.04 8.33
CA VAL A 53 -3.41 9.01 7.58
C VAL A 53 -3.56 7.54 7.20
N LYS A 54 -4.44 6.83 7.91
CA LYS A 54 -5.01 5.60 7.38
C LYS A 54 -5.83 6.07 6.19
N ARG A 55 -5.17 6.21 5.04
CA ARG A 55 -5.88 6.33 3.77
C ARG A 55 -6.89 5.18 3.78
N PRO A 56 -8.19 5.43 3.62
CA PRO A 56 -9.18 4.36 3.69
C PRO A 56 -8.99 3.52 2.44
N ILE A 57 -8.08 2.53 2.50
CA ILE A 57 -7.81 1.68 1.35
C ILE A 57 -8.87 0.59 1.29
N LYS A 58 -10.05 0.95 0.78
CA LYS A 58 -11.09 -0.03 0.43
C LYS A 58 -10.66 -0.90 -0.76
N ASP A 59 -9.71 -0.42 -1.57
CA ASP A 59 -9.44 -1.00 -2.89
C ASP A 59 -8.37 -2.10 -2.90
N TYR A 60 -7.57 -2.28 -1.84
CA TYR A 60 -6.55 -3.34 -1.83
C TYR A 60 -7.15 -4.74 -1.89
N ARG A 61 -8.37 -4.95 -1.36
CA ARG A 61 -9.03 -6.26 -1.41
C ARG A 61 -9.52 -6.61 -2.80
N ILE A 62 -10.18 -5.67 -3.46
CA ILE A 62 -10.69 -5.83 -4.83
C ILE A 62 -9.52 -6.00 -5.81
N LEU A 63 -8.45 -5.21 -5.62
CA LEU A 63 -7.24 -5.34 -6.43
C LEU A 63 -6.50 -6.65 -6.17
N ALA A 64 -6.37 -7.09 -4.92
CA ALA A 64 -5.78 -8.40 -4.61
C ALA A 64 -6.59 -9.55 -5.23
N GLN A 65 -7.92 -9.45 -5.28
CA GLN A 65 -8.77 -10.42 -5.96
C GLN A 65 -8.58 -10.38 -7.47
N LEU A 66 -8.52 -9.19 -8.08
CA LEU A 66 -8.21 -9.05 -9.51
C LEU A 66 -6.84 -9.66 -9.85
N PHE A 67 -5.81 -9.37 -9.06
CA PHE A 67 -4.48 -9.97 -9.22
C PHE A 67 -4.50 -11.49 -9.03
N ALA A 68 -5.28 -12.01 -8.08
CA ALA A 68 -5.45 -13.44 -7.88
C ALA A 68 -6.09 -14.11 -9.12
N LEU A 69 -7.11 -13.49 -9.71
CA LEU A 69 -7.77 -13.97 -10.93
C LEU A 69 -6.81 -13.97 -12.14
N ILE A 70 -6.04 -12.89 -12.32
CA ILE A 70 -5.01 -12.82 -13.37
C ILE A 70 -3.95 -13.90 -13.15
N LYS A 71 -3.52 -14.13 -11.91
CA LYS A 71 -2.56 -15.20 -11.60
C LYS A 71 -3.13 -16.60 -11.92
N GLN A 72 -4.42 -16.82 -11.70
CA GLN A 72 -5.09 -18.08 -12.04
C GLN A 72 -5.13 -18.35 -13.54
N THR A 73 -5.17 -17.32 -14.39
CA THR A 73 -5.14 -17.48 -15.86
C THR A 73 -3.80 -17.99 -16.41
N GLN A 74 -2.78 -18.22 -15.57
CA GLN A 74 -1.47 -18.74 -15.96
C GLN A 74 -0.77 -17.97 -17.10
N CYS A 75 -1.20 -16.74 -17.39
CA CYS A 75 -0.66 -15.93 -18.49
C CYS A 75 0.88 -15.80 -18.42
N TRP A 76 1.42 -15.70 -17.20
CA TRP A 76 2.86 -15.66 -16.94
C TRP A 76 3.59 -16.95 -17.28
N ASN A 77 2.98 -18.11 -17.00
CA ASN A 77 3.56 -19.40 -17.37
C ASN A 77 3.58 -19.58 -18.88
N ASN A 78 2.52 -19.15 -19.58
CA ASN A 78 2.45 -19.18 -21.04
C ASN A 78 3.49 -18.26 -21.66
N LEU A 79 3.66 -17.04 -21.14
CA LEU A 79 4.71 -16.12 -21.58
C LEU A 79 6.12 -16.73 -21.42
N ASN A 80 6.35 -17.45 -20.32
CA ASN A 80 7.62 -18.11 -20.06
C ASN A 80 7.85 -19.31 -20.99
N GLN A 81 6.79 -20.03 -21.38
CA GLN A 81 6.87 -21.09 -22.40
C GLN A 81 7.18 -20.51 -23.78
N ILE A 82 6.58 -19.37 -24.13
CA ILE A 82 6.89 -18.64 -25.37
C ILE A 82 8.36 -18.21 -25.38
N ALA A 83 8.84 -17.57 -24.31
CA ALA A 83 10.23 -17.14 -24.20
C ALA A 83 11.21 -18.33 -24.30
N ARG A 84 10.88 -19.47 -23.67
CA ARG A 84 11.67 -20.69 -23.80
C ARG A 84 11.68 -21.21 -25.24
N GLY A 85 10.54 -21.29 -25.90
CA GLY A 85 10.42 -21.77 -27.29
C GLY A 85 11.15 -20.89 -28.31
N ILE A 86 11.20 -19.57 -28.08
CA ILE A 86 12.01 -18.62 -28.86
C ILE A 86 13.51 -18.87 -28.59
N ASN A 87 13.93 -18.92 -27.32
CA ASN A 87 15.33 -19.12 -26.95
C ASN A 87 15.90 -20.47 -27.39
N SER A 88 15.05 -21.50 -27.51
CA SER A 88 15.45 -22.82 -27.99
C SER A 88 15.32 -22.98 -29.51
N ASN A 89 15.11 -21.87 -30.26
CA ASN A 89 14.92 -21.84 -31.71
C ASN A 89 13.87 -22.83 -32.24
N THR A 90 12.95 -23.27 -31.38
CA THR A 90 11.98 -24.34 -31.69
C THR A 90 10.68 -23.75 -32.22
N TRP A 91 10.54 -22.42 -32.14
CA TRP A 91 9.42 -21.67 -32.64
C TRP A 91 9.84 -20.83 -33.85
N ILE A 92 9.13 -20.99 -34.96
CA ILE A 92 9.13 -20.07 -36.08
C ILE A 92 8.32 -18.81 -35.71
N VAL A 93 9.02 -17.73 -35.33
CA VAL A 93 8.42 -16.41 -35.16
C VAL A 93 8.19 -15.83 -36.55
N THR A 94 6.93 -15.63 -36.93
CA THR A 94 6.57 -14.93 -38.16
C THR A 94 6.41 -13.45 -37.86
N PRO A 95 6.53 -12.56 -38.86
CA PRO A 95 6.35 -11.12 -38.64
C PRO A 95 4.95 -10.77 -38.10
N GLU A 96 3.94 -11.61 -38.40
CA GLU A 96 2.58 -11.45 -37.89
C GLU A 96 2.48 -11.83 -36.40
N THR A 97 3.11 -12.93 -35.98
CA THR A 97 3.11 -13.33 -34.57
C THR A 97 3.95 -12.39 -33.71
N GLU A 98 5.03 -11.84 -34.24
CA GLU A 98 5.81 -10.80 -33.58
C GLU A 98 4.98 -9.53 -33.32
N LYS A 99 4.24 -9.05 -34.33
CA LYS A 99 3.34 -7.90 -34.17
C LYS A 99 2.28 -8.15 -33.10
N LEU A 100 1.64 -9.33 -33.13
CA LEU A 100 0.58 -9.68 -32.18
C LEU A 100 1.12 -9.75 -30.74
N LEU A 101 2.36 -10.23 -30.55
CA LEU A 101 3.06 -10.23 -29.27
C LEU A 101 3.40 -8.81 -28.79
N GLN A 102 3.88 -7.95 -29.69
CA GLN A 102 4.19 -6.55 -29.36
C GLN A 102 2.92 -5.78 -28.94
N GLU A 103 1.82 -5.98 -29.65
CA GLU A 103 0.51 -5.39 -29.31
C GLU A 103 0.01 -5.89 -27.93
N ALA A 104 0.12 -7.18 -27.66
CA ALA A 104 -0.24 -7.76 -26.37
C ALA A 104 0.63 -7.19 -25.22
N CYS A 105 1.94 -7.08 -25.42
CA CYS A 105 2.85 -6.47 -24.44
C CYS A 105 2.50 -5.00 -24.16
N LYS A 106 2.16 -4.24 -25.21
CA LYS A 106 1.74 -2.85 -25.08
C LYS A 106 0.45 -2.72 -24.25
N ALA A 107 -0.54 -3.55 -24.52
CA ALA A 107 -1.79 -3.57 -23.76
C ALA A 107 -1.55 -3.90 -22.26
N ILE A 108 -0.64 -4.82 -21.95
CA ILE A 108 -0.28 -5.16 -20.56
C ILE A 108 0.39 -3.97 -19.85
N ILE A 109 1.29 -3.25 -20.53
CA ILE A 109 1.96 -2.06 -19.98
C ILE A 109 0.93 -0.95 -19.70
N GLU A 110 -0.01 -0.73 -20.61
CA GLU A 110 -1.09 0.26 -20.43
C GLU A 110 -2.01 -0.10 -19.26
N ILE A 111 -2.40 -1.37 -19.12
CA ILE A 111 -3.18 -1.86 -17.97
C ILE A 111 -2.41 -1.62 -16.67
N ARG A 112 -1.11 -1.94 -16.63
CA ARG A 112 -0.25 -1.67 -15.46
C ARG A 112 -0.23 -0.17 -15.13
N ALA A 113 -0.03 0.70 -16.12
CA ALA A 113 0.04 2.14 -15.92
C ALA A 113 -1.30 2.71 -15.39
N MET A 114 -2.43 2.26 -15.94
CA MET A 114 -3.76 2.63 -15.46
C MET A 114 -3.98 2.20 -14.00
N LEU A 115 -3.55 0.99 -13.65
CA LEU A 115 -3.64 0.47 -12.28
C LEU A 115 -2.76 1.26 -11.30
N MET A 116 -1.52 1.56 -11.66
CA MET A 116 -0.61 2.35 -10.79
C MET A 116 -1.16 3.76 -10.56
N LYS A 117 -1.70 4.40 -11.61
CA LYS A 117 -2.36 5.71 -11.52
C LYS A 117 -3.61 5.66 -10.63
N ALA A 118 -4.46 4.65 -10.80
CA ALA A 118 -5.66 4.45 -9.97
C ALA A 118 -5.30 4.20 -8.49
N LEU A 119 -4.17 3.55 -8.22
CA LEU A 119 -3.65 3.31 -6.89
C LEU A 119 -2.98 4.52 -6.24
N GLY A 120 -2.78 5.61 -6.97
CA GLY A 120 -2.00 6.77 -6.51
C GLY A 120 -0.54 6.42 -6.19
N LEU A 121 -0.05 5.31 -6.76
CA LEU A 121 1.35 4.95 -6.77
C LEU A 121 1.94 5.63 -8.00
N ASN A 122 2.44 6.86 -7.82
CA ASN A 122 3.36 7.41 -8.81
C ASN A 122 4.53 6.43 -8.89
N GLU A 123 4.96 6.06 -10.10
CA GLU A 123 6.26 5.39 -10.26
C GLU A 123 7.31 6.35 -9.69
N SER A 124 7.64 6.18 -8.41
CA SER A 124 8.88 6.66 -7.85
C SER A 124 9.95 5.84 -8.55
N ASN A 125 10.31 6.32 -9.73
CA ASN A 125 11.56 6.05 -10.38
C ASN A 125 12.63 6.69 -9.47
N ASP A 126 12.87 6.08 -8.32
CA ASP A 126 14.05 6.36 -7.51
C ASP A 126 15.21 5.60 -8.19
N PRO A 127 16.31 6.29 -8.55
CA PRO A 127 17.46 5.72 -9.24
C PRO A 127 18.23 4.69 -8.40
#